data_AF-A0A938E7T6-F1
#
_entry.id   AF-A0A938E7T6-F1
#
_cell.length_a   1.000
_cell.length_b   1.000
_cell.length_c   1.000
_cell.angle_alpha   90.00
_cell.angle_beta   90.00
_cell.angle_gamma   90.00
#
_symmetry.space_group_name_H-M   'P 1'
#
loop_
_entity.id
_entity.type
_entity.pdbx_description
1 polymer ?
#
loop_
_entity_poly.entity_id
_entity_poly.type
_entity_poly.pdbx_seq_one_letter_code
_entity_poly.pdbx_strand_id
1 'polypeptide(L)'
;MSRRMHVVLLVALGAFVLPLVALAATREDAAGPGFATDVAPVVRDTCAGCHQLGGIAPFAFRTASDLQRRKAAIEAVLRAKTMPPWPPGSGSPRYVGQEHRTLTDEERATVLEWVAAGAKAPAASPIGSPKAAAKATRQGETVRTVAMTTPYTPAAQSGSTDDYRCFLIDPKLTDDAFLTGAQIEPGQAALVHHVILFRVRPTEVAAARRKDAASKGPGWTCFGDAGLPSDARGAIQTLGDSSWIAAWAPGWGGERLPDGVGIPLAAGTQIVMQVHYNLLNGRQPDRSKAMLTLAPGAAALTKVETSLYPAPVEVPCAAGETGALCDRGAAIGDGLRKYGAAGFVPLGLLYLCGKDVQAPPTGLSSSCDRSFKTPTTIYGVAGHMHLLGQSITVELNPGTPSARTLLDIPRWDFHWQTVYTLAEPVKAAAGDVVRVSCTWDTTKRAALTGPARTPKYLVWGEGTTDEMCLGVLQVTRGG
;
A
#
# COMPACT_ATOMS: atom_id res chain seq x y z
N MET A 1 -43.85 101.27 49.58
CA MET A 1 -42.98 101.46 48.39
C MET A 1 -41.92 100.37 48.47
N SER A 2 -41.70 99.42 47.55
CA SER A 2 -41.94 99.28 46.12
C SER A 2 -42.13 97.78 45.80
N ARG A 3 -43.04 97.43 44.87
CA ARG A 3 -43.28 96.05 44.37
C ARG A 3 -42.55 95.89 43.02
N ARG A 4 -41.82 94.78 42.81
CA ARG A 4 -41.25 94.38 41.51
C ARG A 4 -42.04 93.20 40.92
N MET A 5 -42.36 93.32 39.64
CA MET A 5 -43.18 92.41 38.83
C MET A 5 -42.26 91.49 38.01
N HIS A 6 -42.56 90.19 37.96
CA HIS A 6 -41.80 89.19 37.19
C HIS A 6 -42.52 88.90 35.87
N VAL A 7 -41.77 88.87 34.77
CA VAL A 7 -42.23 88.48 33.42
C VAL A 7 -41.63 87.11 33.08
N VAL A 8 -42.47 86.18 32.63
CA VAL A 8 -42.11 84.82 32.19
C VAL A 8 -41.99 84.81 30.66
N LEU A 9 -40.89 84.29 30.13
CA LEU A 9 -40.58 84.17 28.70
C LEU A 9 -40.72 82.70 28.26
N LEU A 10 -41.54 82.46 27.24
CA LEU A 10 -41.71 81.18 26.53
C LEU A 10 -40.65 81.04 25.42
N VAL A 11 -39.92 79.91 25.39
CA VAL A 11 -39.01 79.55 24.28
C VAL A 11 -39.40 78.17 23.73
N ALA A 12 -39.59 78.11 22.42
CA ALA A 12 -40.06 76.95 21.67
C ALA A 12 -38.94 75.94 21.37
N LEU A 13 -39.25 74.64 21.48
CA LEU A 13 -38.39 73.52 21.07
C LEU A 13 -38.40 73.34 19.53
N GLY A 14 -37.23 73.40 18.90
CA GLY A 14 -36.99 72.94 17.53
C GLY A 14 -36.19 71.63 17.51
N ALA A 15 -36.72 70.60 16.85
CA ALA A 15 -36.09 69.30 16.69
C ALA A 15 -35.04 69.32 15.56
N PHE A 16 -33.79 68.97 15.87
CA PHE A 16 -32.72 68.74 14.90
C PHE A 16 -32.61 67.22 14.62
N VAL A 17 -32.89 66.81 13.39
CA VAL A 17 -32.66 65.44 12.90
C VAL A 17 -31.30 65.41 12.20
N LEU A 18 -30.32 64.74 12.80
CA LEU A 18 -29.04 64.40 12.16
C LEU A 18 -29.22 63.11 11.32
N PRO A 19 -28.78 63.07 10.05
CA PRO A 19 -28.82 61.83 9.29
C PRO A 19 -27.64 60.94 9.71
N LEU A 20 -27.98 59.79 10.29
CA LEU A 20 -27.05 58.70 10.56
C LEU A 20 -26.68 58.04 9.23
N VAL A 21 -25.55 58.44 8.63
CA VAL A 21 -24.99 57.72 7.48
C VAL A 21 -24.45 56.40 8.00
N ALA A 22 -25.23 55.34 7.83
CA ALA A 22 -24.77 53.97 8.05
C ALA A 22 -23.69 53.66 7.02
N LEU A 23 -22.44 53.67 7.47
CA LEU A 23 -21.32 53.12 6.71
C LEU A 23 -21.52 51.59 6.68
N ALA A 24 -22.29 51.12 5.70
CA ALA A 24 -22.32 49.71 5.37
C ALA A 24 -20.92 49.33 4.91
N ALA A 25 -20.13 48.76 5.83
CA ALA A 25 -18.97 47.99 5.45
C ALA A 25 -19.50 46.88 4.55
N THR A 26 -19.32 47.04 3.24
CA THR A 26 -19.37 45.93 2.31
C THR A 26 -18.37 44.93 2.87
N ARG A 27 -18.85 43.78 3.36
CA ARG A 27 -18.01 42.60 3.37
C ARG A 27 -17.57 42.46 1.92
N GLU A 28 -16.33 42.80 1.63
CA GLU A 28 -15.65 42.18 0.51
C GLU A 28 -15.89 40.69 0.73
N ASP A 29 -16.73 40.10 -0.13
CA ASP A 29 -16.74 38.66 -0.31
C ASP A 29 -15.27 38.31 -0.51
N ALA A 30 -14.63 37.73 0.52
CA ALA A 30 -13.29 37.21 0.38
C ALA A 30 -13.41 36.24 -0.80
N ALA A 31 -12.90 36.66 -1.96
CA ALA A 31 -13.01 35.89 -3.17
C ALA A 31 -12.39 34.53 -2.83
N GLY A 32 -13.21 33.48 -2.87
CA GLY A 32 -12.77 32.14 -2.49
C GLY A 32 -11.54 31.71 -3.29
N PRO A 33 -10.89 30.60 -2.91
CA PRO A 33 -9.59 30.21 -3.45
C PRO A 33 -9.53 30.27 -4.99
N GLY A 34 -8.48 30.88 -5.52
CA GLY A 34 -8.25 31.02 -6.95
C GLY A 34 -7.82 29.68 -7.56
N PHE A 35 -8.39 29.34 -8.72
CA PHE A 35 -8.05 28.06 -9.35
C PHE A 35 -6.57 27.94 -9.69
N ALA A 36 -6.00 28.94 -10.36
CA ALA A 36 -4.62 28.85 -10.85
C ALA A 36 -3.57 28.95 -9.72
N THR A 37 -3.86 29.75 -8.68
CA THR A 37 -2.94 30.05 -7.57
C THR A 37 -3.03 29.04 -6.45
N ASP A 38 -4.23 28.55 -6.13
CA ASP A 38 -4.47 27.79 -4.90
C ASP A 38 -4.89 26.35 -5.19
N VAL A 39 -5.83 26.12 -6.11
CA VAL A 39 -6.40 24.78 -6.37
C VAL A 39 -5.52 23.94 -7.28
N ALA A 40 -5.08 24.50 -8.41
CA ALA A 40 -4.30 23.80 -9.41
C ALA A 40 -2.99 23.21 -8.84
N PRO A 41 -2.21 23.93 -7.99
CA PRO A 41 -1.03 23.35 -7.35
C PRO A 41 -1.34 22.13 -6.47
N VAL A 42 -2.38 22.21 -5.63
CA VAL A 42 -2.80 21.09 -4.78
C VAL A 42 -3.18 19.87 -5.62
N VAL A 43 -3.97 20.07 -6.67
CA VAL A 43 -4.41 18.98 -7.55
C VAL A 43 -3.24 18.40 -8.34
N ARG A 44 -2.34 19.24 -8.83
CA ARG A 44 -1.14 18.83 -9.57
C ARG A 44 -0.23 17.96 -8.70
N ASP A 45 0.04 18.38 -7.48
CA ASP A 45 1.07 17.76 -6.63
C ASP A 45 0.56 16.52 -5.90
N THR A 46 -0.74 16.47 -5.57
CA THR A 46 -1.30 15.41 -4.72
C THR A 46 -2.26 14.47 -5.46
N CYS A 47 -2.96 14.93 -6.50
CA CYS A 47 -3.99 14.13 -7.20
C CYS A 47 -3.52 13.64 -8.57
N ALA A 48 -2.86 14.50 -9.35
CA ALA A 48 -2.57 14.25 -10.76
C ALA A 48 -1.57 13.11 -10.98
N GLY A 49 -0.78 12.71 -9.98
CA GLY A 49 0.09 11.54 -10.07
C GLY A 49 -0.69 10.23 -10.32
N CYS A 50 -1.86 10.07 -9.70
CA CYS A 50 -2.76 8.95 -9.97
C CYS A 50 -3.77 9.28 -11.08
N HIS A 51 -4.26 10.52 -11.12
CA HIS A 51 -5.21 11.04 -12.09
C HIS A 51 -4.52 11.64 -13.32
N GLN A 52 -3.70 10.84 -13.99
CA GLN A 52 -3.08 11.17 -15.28
C GLN A 52 -3.46 10.14 -16.34
N LEU A 53 -3.23 10.48 -17.61
CA LEU A 53 -3.46 9.54 -18.70
C LEU A 53 -2.52 8.33 -18.55
N GLY A 54 -3.08 7.12 -18.52
CA GLY A 54 -2.33 5.90 -18.22
C GLY A 54 -1.97 5.70 -16.74
N GLY A 55 -2.41 6.60 -15.85
CA GLY A 55 -2.35 6.41 -14.40
C GLY A 55 -3.40 5.41 -13.91
N ILE A 56 -3.35 5.06 -12.62
CA ILE A 56 -4.29 4.08 -12.04
C ILE A 56 -5.74 4.58 -12.02
N ALA A 57 -5.97 5.89 -11.94
CA ALA A 57 -7.32 6.41 -11.88
C ALA A 57 -8.01 6.28 -13.25
N PRO A 58 -9.32 5.99 -13.30
CA PRO A 58 -10.05 5.80 -14.55
C PRO A 58 -10.21 7.07 -15.40
N PHE A 59 -9.70 8.21 -14.93
CA PHE A 59 -9.72 9.48 -15.64
C PHE A 59 -8.57 10.38 -15.17
N ALA A 60 -8.17 11.29 -16.06
CA ALA A 60 -7.12 12.27 -15.81
C ALA A 60 -7.69 13.64 -15.41
N PHE A 61 -6.94 14.37 -14.58
CA PHE A 61 -7.14 15.79 -14.30
C PHE A 61 -6.11 16.60 -15.10
N ARG A 62 -6.54 17.27 -16.17
CA ARG A 62 -5.65 18.11 -17.01
C ARG A 62 -6.03 19.59 -16.96
N THR A 63 -7.33 19.90 -16.90
CA THR A 63 -7.83 21.27 -16.85
C THR A 63 -8.89 21.47 -15.77
N ALA A 64 -9.22 22.73 -15.47
CA ALA A 64 -10.30 23.08 -14.55
C ALA A 64 -11.62 22.37 -14.88
N SER A 65 -11.94 22.20 -16.17
CA SER A 65 -13.16 21.52 -16.59
C SER A 65 -13.23 20.07 -16.09
N ASP A 66 -12.11 19.36 -15.99
CA ASP A 66 -12.08 17.98 -15.52
C ASP A 66 -12.52 17.86 -14.05
N LEU A 67 -12.18 18.87 -13.23
CA LEU A 67 -12.62 18.99 -11.84
C LEU A 67 -14.06 19.48 -11.74
N GLN A 68 -14.43 20.50 -12.51
CA GLN A 68 -15.78 21.06 -12.52
C GLN A 68 -16.84 19.98 -12.82
N ARG A 69 -16.59 19.10 -13.80
CA ARG A 69 -17.48 17.98 -14.14
C ARG A 69 -17.61 16.93 -13.03
N ARG A 70 -16.71 16.94 -12.04
CA ARG A 70 -16.64 15.96 -10.94
C ARG A 70 -16.75 16.59 -9.56
N LYS A 71 -17.12 17.87 -9.46
CA LYS A 71 -17.07 18.64 -8.21
C LYS A 71 -17.79 17.96 -7.03
N ALA A 72 -18.96 17.35 -7.27
CA ALA A 72 -19.72 16.66 -6.23
C ALA A 72 -19.00 15.37 -5.75
N ALA A 73 -18.39 14.63 -6.66
CA ALA A 73 -17.61 13.44 -6.31
C ALA A 73 -16.33 13.84 -5.55
N ILE A 74 -15.63 14.88 -6.03
CA ILE A 74 -14.44 15.44 -5.36
C ILE A 74 -14.80 15.88 -3.95
N GLU A 75 -15.88 16.64 -3.79
CA GLU A 75 -16.36 17.06 -2.47
C GLU A 75 -16.63 15.87 -1.54
N ALA A 76 -17.36 14.86 -2.02
CA ALA A 76 -17.68 13.68 -1.23
C ALA A 76 -16.42 12.93 -0.75
N VAL A 77 -15.47 12.65 -1.64
CA VAL A 77 -14.25 11.88 -1.29
C VAL A 77 -13.28 12.68 -0.41
N LEU A 78 -13.20 14.00 -0.62
CA LEU A 78 -12.36 14.86 0.21
C LEU A 78 -12.93 15.01 1.62
N ARG A 79 -14.26 15.16 1.77
CA ARG A 79 -14.94 15.19 3.07
C ARG A 79 -14.84 13.85 3.80
N ALA A 80 -14.99 12.73 3.08
CA ALA A 80 -14.83 11.39 3.64
C ALA A 80 -13.37 10.99 3.93
N LYS A 81 -12.39 11.84 3.53
CA LYS A 81 -10.95 11.56 3.60
C LYS A 81 -10.62 10.17 3.01
N THR A 82 -11.24 9.84 1.89
CA THR A 82 -10.95 8.62 1.12
C THR A 82 -10.01 8.88 -0.05
N MET A 83 -9.86 10.15 -0.47
CA MET A 83 -8.89 10.60 -1.47
C MET A 83 -8.10 11.82 -0.97
N PRO A 84 -6.81 11.95 -1.34
CA PRO A 84 -5.96 10.89 -1.91
C PRO A 84 -5.89 9.69 -0.95
N PRO A 85 -5.70 8.46 -1.48
CA PRO A 85 -5.71 7.26 -0.67
C PRO A 85 -4.40 7.18 0.13
N TRP A 86 -4.54 7.20 1.45
CA TRP A 86 -3.45 7.04 2.41
C TRP A 86 -3.89 6.07 3.51
N PRO A 87 -3.64 4.76 3.33
CA PRO A 87 -4.04 3.75 4.31
C PRO A 87 -3.46 3.94 5.73
N PRO A 88 -2.20 4.39 5.91
CA PRO A 88 -1.67 4.59 7.26
C PRO A 88 -2.46 5.63 8.04
N GLY A 89 -2.96 5.23 9.21
CA GLY A 89 -3.68 6.08 10.15
C GLY A 89 -2.74 6.98 10.96
N SER A 90 -3.35 7.84 11.79
CA SER A 90 -2.62 8.76 12.68
C SER A 90 -1.77 8.06 13.74
N GLY A 91 -1.98 6.76 13.99
CA GLY A 91 -1.13 5.95 14.86
C GLY A 91 0.21 5.56 14.22
N SER A 92 0.38 5.76 12.91
CA SER A 92 1.63 5.48 12.21
C SER A 92 2.68 6.57 12.42
N PRO A 93 3.98 6.23 12.32
CA PRO A 93 5.05 7.22 12.26
C PRO A 93 5.01 8.01 10.94
N ARG A 94 5.86 9.03 10.83
CA ARG A 94 6.06 9.76 9.57
C ARG A 94 6.80 8.88 8.56
N TYR A 95 6.34 8.90 7.31
CA TYR A 95 6.99 8.21 6.20
C TYR A 95 7.59 9.20 5.19
N VAL A 96 8.58 8.73 4.43
CA VAL A 96 9.18 9.51 3.35
C VAL A 96 8.15 9.76 2.24
N GLY A 97 8.00 11.02 1.83
CA GLY A 97 7.11 11.41 0.72
C GLY A 97 5.62 11.37 1.06
N GLN A 98 5.27 11.22 2.35
CA GLN A 98 3.88 11.24 2.82
C GLN A 98 3.17 12.54 2.44
N GLU A 99 3.88 13.67 2.52
CA GLU A 99 3.40 15.00 2.18
C GLU A 99 2.89 15.13 0.74
N HIS A 100 3.38 14.28 -0.18
CA HIS A 100 2.94 14.26 -1.57
C HIS A 100 1.75 13.31 -1.82
N ARG A 101 1.29 12.60 -0.78
CA ARG A 101 0.26 11.56 -0.85
C ARG A 101 -0.90 11.78 0.11
N THR A 102 -0.84 12.88 0.86
CA THR A 102 -1.89 13.32 1.79
C THR A 102 -2.22 14.78 1.50
N LEU A 103 -3.46 15.17 1.77
CA LEU A 103 -3.81 16.59 1.82
C LEU A 103 -3.76 17.06 3.26
N THR A 104 -3.13 18.21 3.50
CA THR A 104 -3.29 18.95 4.75
C THR A 104 -4.76 19.39 4.89
N ASP A 105 -5.18 19.75 6.11
CA ASP A 105 -6.54 20.25 6.31
C ASP A 105 -6.75 21.58 5.55
N GLU A 106 -5.72 22.40 5.39
CA GLU A 106 -5.73 23.65 4.62
C GLU A 106 -5.84 23.41 3.12
N GLU A 107 -5.06 22.50 2.54
CA GLU A 107 -5.15 22.12 1.12
C GLU A 107 -6.52 21.53 0.80
N ARG A 108 -7.04 20.69 1.71
CA ARG A 108 -8.39 20.13 1.59
C ARG A 108 -9.47 21.21 1.66
N ALA A 109 -9.36 22.16 2.60
CA ALA A 109 -10.28 23.29 2.71
C ALA A 109 -10.24 24.14 1.44
N THR A 110 -9.04 24.42 0.92
CA THR A 110 -8.84 25.18 -0.32
C THR A 110 -9.64 24.59 -1.49
N VAL A 111 -9.56 23.28 -1.71
CA VAL A 111 -10.30 22.62 -2.80
C VAL A 111 -11.81 22.61 -2.51
N LEU A 112 -12.22 22.33 -1.27
CA LEU A 112 -13.64 22.27 -0.88
C LEU A 112 -14.32 23.64 -0.96
N GLU A 113 -13.66 24.71 -0.54
CA GLU A 113 -14.15 26.09 -0.62
C GLU A 113 -14.27 26.55 -2.06
N TRP A 114 -13.30 26.22 -2.92
CA TRP A 114 -13.41 26.49 -4.36
C TRP A 114 -14.60 25.75 -4.99
N VAL A 115 -14.82 24.48 -4.62
CA VAL A 115 -16.00 23.71 -5.06
C VAL A 115 -17.30 24.34 -4.57
N ALA A 116 -17.37 24.73 -3.29
CA ALA A 116 -18.53 25.39 -2.68
C ALA A 116 -18.84 26.75 -3.33
N ALA A 117 -17.80 27.50 -3.73
CA ALA A 117 -17.91 28.75 -4.50
C ALA A 117 -18.30 28.55 -5.98
N GLY A 118 -18.64 27.31 -6.38
CA GLY A 118 -19.12 26.97 -7.71
C GLY A 118 -18.05 26.46 -8.68
N ALA A 119 -16.83 26.18 -8.19
CA ALA A 119 -15.69 25.72 -8.99
C ALA A 119 -15.35 26.66 -10.16
N LYS A 120 -15.40 27.98 -9.91
CA LYS A 120 -15.25 29.02 -10.95
C LYS A 120 -13.80 29.05 -11.47
N ALA A 121 -13.65 28.82 -12.78
CA ALA A 121 -12.40 28.97 -13.53
C ALA A 121 -12.71 28.87 -15.04
N PRO A 122 -11.92 29.50 -15.93
CA PRO A 122 -11.97 29.21 -17.35
C PRO A 122 -11.74 27.72 -17.61
N ALA A 123 -12.61 27.07 -18.39
CA ALA A 123 -12.60 25.61 -18.58
C ALA A 123 -11.26 25.03 -19.06
N ALA A 124 -10.52 25.81 -19.87
CA ALA A 124 -9.21 25.44 -20.41
C ALA A 124 -8.03 25.70 -19.46
N SER A 125 -8.26 26.27 -18.27
CA SER A 125 -7.19 26.58 -17.33
C SER A 125 -6.42 25.31 -16.96
N PRO A 126 -5.10 25.27 -17.16
CA PRO A 126 -4.31 24.06 -16.94
C PRO A 126 -4.10 23.81 -15.44
N ILE A 127 -4.06 22.54 -15.06
CA ILE A 127 -3.59 22.12 -13.73
C ILE A 127 -2.05 22.08 -13.68
N GLY A 128 -1.43 21.85 -14.85
CA GLY A 128 -0.01 21.55 -14.98
C GLY A 128 0.26 20.05 -14.86
N SER A 129 1.48 19.65 -15.19
CA SER A 129 1.93 18.27 -15.00
C SER A 129 2.35 18.04 -13.56
N PRO A 130 2.10 16.83 -13.00
CA PRO A 130 2.66 16.46 -11.70
C PRO A 130 4.16 16.76 -11.67
N LYS A 131 4.68 17.25 -10.55
CA LYS A 131 6.12 17.29 -10.35
C LYS A 131 6.60 15.85 -10.40
N ALA A 132 7.31 15.46 -11.46
CA ALA A 132 7.66 14.06 -11.70
C ALA A 132 8.37 13.46 -10.49
N ALA A 133 7.72 12.49 -9.83
CA ALA A 133 8.30 11.75 -8.71
C ALA A 133 9.12 10.55 -9.21
N ALA A 134 9.87 10.70 -10.29
CA ALA A 134 11.01 9.82 -10.52
C ALA A 134 12.17 10.46 -9.76
N LYS A 135 12.52 9.93 -8.58
CA LYS A 135 13.86 10.23 -8.05
C LYS A 135 14.84 9.82 -9.15
N ALA A 136 15.49 10.79 -9.78
CA ALA A 136 16.54 10.55 -10.74
C ALA A 136 17.54 9.55 -10.14
N THR A 137 18.15 8.73 -10.98
CA THR A 137 19.24 7.84 -10.57
C THR A 137 20.27 8.64 -9.77
N ARG A 138 20.66 8.13 -8.60
CA ARG A 138 21.75 8.73 -7.81
C ARG A 138 23.05 8.61 -8.63
N GLN A 139 24.07 9.39 -8.25
CA GLN A 139 25.36 9.33 -8.91
C GLN A 139 25.93 7.90 -8.91
N GLY A 140 26.34 7.42 -10.09
CA GLY A 140 26.89 6.08 -10.28
C GLY A 140 25.84 4.97 -10.46
N GLU A 141 24.55 5.27 -10.31
CA GLU A 141 23.51 4.29 -10.56
C GLU A 141 23.15 4.15 -12.03
N THR A 142 22.64 2.98 -12.39
CA THR A 142 22.11 2.67 -13.72
C THR A 142 20.74 2.05 -13.61
N VAL A 143 19.94 2.14 -14.68
CA VAL A 143 18.65 1.44 -14.78
C VAL A 143 18.80 0.27 -15.73
N ARG A 144 18.43 -0.92 -15.26
CA ARG A 144 18.39 -2.16 -16.04
C ARG A 144 16.94 -2.59 -16.21
N THR A 145 16.44 -2.54 -17.44
CA THR A 145 15.13 -3.10 -17.77
C THR A 145 15.23 -4.60 -17.99
N VAL A 146 14.38 -5.35 -17.30
CA VAL A 146 14.19 -6.79 -17.45
C VAL A 146 12.72 -7.08 -17.75
N ALA A 147 12.43 -8.12 -18.52
CA ALA A 147 11.08 -8.39 -18.98
C ALA A 147 10.80 -9.88 -19.03
N MET A 148 9.53 -10.25 -18.90
CA MET A 148 9.06 -11.57 -19.31
C MET A 148 9.45 -11.81 -20.77
N THR A 149 10.18 -12.89 -21.02
CA THR A 149 10.68 -13.23 -22.36
C THR A 149 9.55 -13.66 -23.29
N THR A 150 8.64 -14.47 -22.78
CA THR A 150 7.49 -15.01 -23.49
C THR A 150 6.19 -14.48 -22.87
N PRO A 151 5.22 -14.00 -23.65
CA PRO A 151 3.90 -13.66 -23.13
C PRO A 151 3.24 -14.85 -22.45
N TYR A 152 2.50 -14.60 -21.38
CA TYR A 152 1.77 -15.62 -20.64
C TYR A 152 0.29 -15.26 -20.56
N THR A 153 -0.59 -16.21 -20.89
CA THR A 153 -2.04 -16.04 -20.68
C THR A 153 -2.41 -16.76 -19.39
N PRO A 154 -2.84 -16.02 -18.34
CA PRO A 154 -3.09 -16.62 -17.05
C PRO A 154 -4.34 -17.48 -17.05
N ALA A 155 -4.28 -18.55 -16.25
CA ALA A 155 -5.32 -19.55 -16.14
C ALA A 155 -5.45 -19.97 -14.67
N ALA A 156 -6.54 -19.54 -14.04
CA ALA A 156 -6.83 -19.93 -12.66
C ALA A 156 -7.04 -21.44 -12.57
N GLN A 157 -6.52 -22.02 -11.49
CA GLN A 157 -6.80 -23.41 -11.13
C GLN A 157 -8.30 -23.59 -10.81
N SER A 158 -8.79 -24.82 -10.90
CA SER A 158 -10.20 -25.13 -10.63
C SER A 158 -10.61 -24.65 -9.24
N GLY A 159 -11.63 -23.78 -9.18
CA GLY A 159 -12.13 -23.21 -7.92
C GLY A 159 -11.33 -22.01 -7.39
N SER A 160 -10.39 -21.48 -8.17
CA SER A 160 -9.67 -20.22 -7.91
C SER A 160 -10.06 -19.15 -8.93
N THR A 161 -9.90 -17.89 -8.55
CA THR A 161 -9.92 -16.73 -9.47
C THR A 161 -8.53 -16.21 -9.76
N ASP A 162 -7.52 -16.81 -9.14
CA ASP A 162 -6.15 -16.32 -9.11
C ASP A 162 -5.21 -17.29 -9.81
N ASP A 163 -4.21 -16.73 -10.49
CA ASP A 163 -3.08 -17.46 -11.05
C ASP A 163 -1.77 -16.80 -10.57
N TYR A 164 -0.99 -17.55 -9.82
CA TYR A 164 0.34 -17.13 -9.37
C TYR A 164 1.39 -17.80 -10.24
N ARG A 165 2.16 -16.99 -10.97
CA ARG A 165 3.14 -17.48 -11.94
C ARG A 165 4.51 -16.83 -11.73
N CYS A 166 5.55 -17.64 -11.58
CA CYS A 166 6.93 -17.22 -11.50
C CYS A 166 7.60 -17.33 -12.86
N PHE A 167 8.27 -16.26 -13.27
CA PHE A 167 9.08 -16.21 -14.49
C PHE A 167 10.53 -15.97 -14.14
N LEU A 168 11.43 -16.82 -14.61
CA LEU A 168 12.88 -16.61 -14.47
C LEU A 168 13.34 -15.59 -15.51
N ILE A 169 13.98 -14.52 -15.05
CA ILE A 169 14.46 -13.42 -15.88
C ILE A 169 15.93 -13.19 -15.58
N ASP A 170 16.71 -13.02 -16.65
CA ASP A 170 18.14 -12.81 -16.56
C ASP A 170 18.48 -11.31 -16.74
N PRO A 171 18.88 -10.60 -15.67
CA PRO A 171 19.31 -9.20 -15.75
C PRO A 171 20.68 -9.02 -16.43
N LYS A 172 21.38 -10.12 -16.74
CA LYS A 172 22.73 -10.12 -17.34
C LYS A 172 23.76 -9.39 -16.48
N LEU A 173 23.72 -9.59 -15.17
CA LEU A 173 24.69 -9.02 -14.24
C LEU A 173 26.05 -9.73 -14.42
N THR A 174 27.04 -9.00 -14.94
CA THR A 174 28.43 -9.47 -15.10
C THR A 174 29.28 -9.22 -13.85
N ASP A 175 28.89 -8.24 -13.05
CA ASP A 175 29.59 -7.77 -11.86
C ASP A 175 28.63 -7.73 -10.67
N ASP A 176 29.18 -7.75 -9.46
CA ASP A 176 28.41 -7.52 -8.25
C ASP A 176 27.75 -6.13 -8.29
N ALA A 177 26.52 -6.05 -7.79
CA ALA A 177 25.71 -4.85 -7.79
C ALA A 177 24.85 -4.77 -6.52
N PHE A 178 24.31 -3.59 -6.26
CA PHE A 178 23.23 -3.39 -5.29
C PHE A 178 21.97 -2.97 -6.01
N LEU A 179 20.85 -3.65 -5.74
CA LEU A 179 19.53 -3.13 -6.09
C LEU A 179 19.18 -2.02 -5.09
N THR A 180 18.94 -0.82 -5.59
CA THR A 180 18.55 0.35 -4.79
C THR A 180 17.13 0.82 -5.10
N GLY A 181 16.48 0.24 -6.10
CA GLY A 181 15.06 0.40 -6.34
C GLY A 181 14.56 -0.47 -7.50
N ALA A 182 13.25 -0.63 -7.58
CA ALA A 182 12.60 -1.35 -8.67
C ALA A 182 11.25 -0.73 -9.00
N GLN A 183 10.97 -0.59 -10.29
CA GLN A 183 9.67 -0.19 -10.80
C GLN A 183 9.12 -1.33 -11.66
N ILE A 184 7.82 -1.55 -11.62
CA ILE A 184 7.14 -2.57 -12.42
C ILE A 184 6.22 -1.89 -13.42
N GLU A 185 6.29 -2.35 -14.66
CA GLU A 185 5.37 -1.99 -15.75
C GLU A 185 4.56 -3.24 -16.10
N PRO A 186 3.31 -3.37 -15.62
CA PRO A 186 2.44 -4.47 -15.99
C PRO A 186 2.15 -4.46 -17.49
N GLY A 187 2.25 -5.63 -18.14
CA GLY A 187 1.81 -5.76 -19.53
C GLY A 187 0.28 -5.72 -19.67
N GLN A 188 -0.43 -6.14 -18.61
CA GLN A 188 -1.89 -6.10 -18.50
C GLN A 188 -2.33 -5.58 -17.13
N ALA A 189 -2.42 -4.25 -17.00
CA ALA A 189 -2.77 -3.59 -15.74
C ALA A 189 -4.14 -3.99 -15.17
N ALA A 190 -5.08 -4.49 -16.00
CA ALA A 190 -6.39 -4.96 -15.55
C ALA A 190 -6.35 -6.35 -14.86
N LEU A 191 -5.28 -7.13 -15.06
CA LEU A 191 -5.14 -8.50 -14.58
C LEU A 191 -4.05 -8.64 -13.51
N VAL A 192 -2.94 -7.90 -13.65
CA VAL A 192 -1.81 -7.97 -12.73
C VAL A 192 -2.19 -7.30 -11.42
N HIS A 193 -2.40 -8.11 -10.39
CA HIS A 193 -2.79 -7.65 -9.06
C HIS A 193 -1.59 -7.26 -8.20
N HIS A 194 -0.49 -8.01 -8.26
CA HIS A 194 0.80 -7.59 -7.72
C HIS A 194 1.95 -8.33 -8.40
N VAL A 195 3.15 -7.78 -8.27
CA VAL A 195 4.41 -8.39 -8.71
C VAL A 195 5.41 -8.40 -7.57
N ILE A 196 6.04 -9.56 -7.38
CA ILE A 196 7.12 -9.75 -6.44
C ILE A 196 8.37 -10.16 -7.21
N LEU A 197 9.49 -9.50 -6.94
CA LEU A 197 10.79 -9.90 -7.44
C LEU A 197 11.55 -10.66 -6.36
N PHE A 198 12.06 -11.83 -6.70
CA PHE A 198 12.90 -12.67 -5.86
C PHE A 198 14.30 -12.78 -6.45
N ARG A 199 15.33 -12.67 -5.60
CA ARG A 199 16.72 -12.92 -5.98
C ARG A 199 16.98 -14.41 -6.10
N VAL A 200 17.48 -14.84 -7.26
CA VAL A 200 18.02 -16.19 -7.46
C VAL A 200 19.54 -16.10 -7.44
N ARG A 201 20.17 -16.68 -6.41
CA ARG A 201 21.64 -16.70 -6.32
C ARG A 201 22.23 -17.50 -7.49
N PRO A 202 23.47 -17.23 -7.91
CA PRO A 202 24.12 -17.98 -8.98
C PRO A 202 24.07 -19.52 -8.77
N THR A 203 24.16 -19.96 -7.51
CA THR A 203 24.06 -21.37 -7.10
C THR A 203 22.67 -21.99 -7.31
N GLU A 204 21.61 -21.17 -7.35
CA GLU A 204 20.21 -21.59 -7.48
C GLU A 204 19.70 -21.53 -8.92
N VAL A 205 20.41 -20.84 -9.82
CA VAL A 205 19.99 -20.63 -11.22
C VAL A 205 19.73 -21.97 -11.94
N ALA A 206 20.58 -22.97 -11.72
CA ALA A 206 20.39 -24.28 -12.34
C ALA A 206 19.10 -24.96 -11.85
N ALA A 207 18.76 -24.81 -10.57
CA ALA A 207 17.50 -25.34 -10.02
C ALA A 207 16.28 -24.58 -10.58
N ALA A 208 16.38 -23.25 -10.70
CA ALA A 208 15.32 -22.43 -11.29
C ALA A 208 15.04 -22.82 -12.74
N ARG A 209 16.08 -22.98 -13.56
CA ARG A 209 15.94 -23.43 -14.96
C ARG A 209 15.32 -24.82 -15.07
N ARG A 210 15.70 -25.77 -14.21
CA ARG A 210 15.06 -27.10 -14.17
C ARG A 210 13.57 -27.00 -13.82
N LYS A 211 13.21 -26.14 -12.87
CA LYS A 211 11.83 -25.94 -12.45
C LYS A 211 10.97 -25.30 -13.56
N ASP A 212 11.52 -24.30 -14.23
CA ASP A 212 10.90 -23.68 -15.41
C ASP A 212 10.69 -24.70 -16.53
N ALA A 213 11.73 -25.46 -16.89
CA ALA A 213 11.67 -26.47 -17.96
C ALA A 213 10.73 -27.64 -17.65
N ALA A 214 10.53 -27.98 -16.37
CA ALA A 214 9.60 -29.03 -15.95
C ALA A 214 8.12 -28.58 -15.98
N SER A 215 7.86 -27.28 -16.09
CA SER A 215 6.52 -26.71 -16.03
C SER A 215 5.89 -26.59 -17.43
N LYS A 216 4.57 -26.75 -17.50
CA LYS A 216 3.85 -26.56 -18.76
C LYS A 216 3.68 -25.07 -19.06
N GLY A 217 4.23 -24.61 -20.18
CA GLY A 217 4.18 -23.20 -20.60
C GLY A 217 5.19 -22.32 -19.87
N PRO A 218 5.26 -21.01 -20.19
CA PRO A 218 6.25 -20.09 -19.61
C PRO A 218 6.15 -20.01 -18.09
N GLY A 219 7.28 -20.12 -17.37
CA GLY A 219 7.28 -20.02 -15.92
C GLY A 219 6.71 -21.24 -15.21
N TRP A 220 6.58 -21.15 -13.88
CA TRP A 220 5.99 -22.17 -13.02
C TRP A 220 5.03 -21.57 -11.99
N THR A 221 4.11 -22.38 -11.47
CA THR A 221 3.27 -21.95 -10.34
C THR A 221 4.10 -21.89 -9.05
N CYS A 222 3.97 -20.79 -8.31
CA CYS A 222 4.72 -20.54 -7.08
C CYS A 222 3.87 -19.70 -6.11
N PHE A 223 4.05 -19.94 -4.81
CA PHE A 223 3.26 -19.35 -3.73
C PHE A 223 4.20 -18.96 -2.59
N GLY A 224 3.98 -17.81 -1.95
CA GLY A 224 4.81 -17.24 -0.88
C GLY A 224 6.25 -16.85 -1.25
N ASP A 225 6.97 -17.71 -1.99
CA ASP A 225 8.35 -17.52 -2.47
C ASP A 225 8.52 -18.14 -3.87
N ALA A 226 9.71 -18.04 -4.47
CA ALA A 226 10.03 -18.64 -5.77
C ALA A 226 9.95 -20.19 -5.78
N GLY A 227 9.93 -20.82 -4.59
CA GLY A 227 9.89 -22.26 -4.41
C GLY A 227 11.15 -22.96 -4.94
N LEU A 228 12.28 -22.28 -4.85
CA LEU A 228 13.61 -22.84 -5.13
C LEU A 228 14.17 -23.43 -3.83
N PRO A 229 15.03 -24.46 -3.90
CA PRO A 229 15.70 -24.98 -2.70
C PRO A 229 16.50 -23.86 -2.05
N SER A 230 16.13 -23.45 -0.84
CA SER A 230 17.00 -22.63 0.00
C SER A 230 18.15 -23.50 0.51
N ASP A 231 19.27 -22.85 0.81
CA ASP A 231 20.39 -23.43 1.52
C ASP A 231 19.97 -23.92 2.91
N ALA A 232 19.60 -25.19 3.01
CA ALA A 232 19.58 -26.04 4.22
C ALA A 232 18.88 -25.50 5.50
N ARG A 233 18.14 -24.39 5.44
CA ARG A 233 17.31 -23.90 6.54
C ARG A 233 15.88 -24.33 6.27
N GLY A 234 15.34 -25.20 7.13
CA GLY A 234 14.03 -25.82 6.94
C GLY A 234 12.88 -24.81 6.74
N ALA A 235 11.78 -25.26 6.15
CA ALA A 235 10.64 -24.45 5.70
C ALA A 235 10.02 -23.49 6.75
N ILE A 236 10.25 -23.72 8.04
CA ILE A 236 9.77 -22.85 9.14
C ILE A 236 10.72 -21.67 9.37
N GLN A 237 12.04 -21.84 9.16
CA GLN A 237 13.02 -20.76 9.30
C GLN A 237 12.97 -19.79 8.11
N THR A 238 12.58 -20.28 6.93
CA THR A 238 12.39 -19.46 5.71
C THR A 238 11.15 -18.57 5.75
N LEU A 239 10.24 -18.75 6.71
CA LEU A 239 9.09 -17.86 6.88
C LEU A 239 9.48 -16.45 7.35
N GLY A 240 10.72 -16.25 7.82
CA GLY A 240 11.25 -14.96 8.24
C GLY A 240 12.23 -14.32 7.27
N ASP A 241 13.09 -15.13 6.63
CA ASP A 241 14.13 -14.67 5.71
C ASP A 241 13.67 -14.91 4.27
N SER A 242 13.38 -13.83 3.55
CA SER A 242 12.86 -13.91 2.18
C SER A 242 13.92 -13.54 1.14
N SER A 243 13.87 -14.21 -0.01
CA SER A 243 14.62 -13.81 -1.20
C SER A 243 14.00 -12.59 -1.91
N TRP A 244 12.93 -12.02 -1.36
CA TRP A 244 12.17 -10.89 -1.88
C TRP A 244 13.00 -9.61 -1.91
N ILE A 245 13.21 -9.08 -3.11
CA ILE A 245 14.01 -7.88 -3.35
C ILE A 245 13.21 -6.64 -3.78
N ALA A 246 11.97 -6.83 -4.24
CA ALA A 246 11.06 -5.72 -4.53
C ALA A 246 9.60 -6.20 -4.61
N ALA A 247 8.67 -5.36 -4.16
CA ALA A 247 7.23 -5.56 -4.25
C ALA A 247 6.58 -4.46 -5.08
N TRP A 248 5.49 -4.79 -5.77
CA TRP A 248 4.67 -3.80 -6.45
C TRP A 248 3.21 -4.22 -6.46
N ALA A 249 2.31 -3.28 -6.21
CA ALA A 249 0.88 -3.40 -6.47
C ALA A 249 0.37 -2.16 -7.21
N PRO A 250 -0.77 -2.24 -7.91
CA PRO A 250 -1.38 -1.11 -8.60
C PRO A 250 -1.50 0.14 -7.71
N GLY A 251 -1.29 1.31 -8.31
CA GLY A 251 -1.45 2.60 -7.63
C GLY A 251 -0.17 3.11 -6.99
N TRP A 252 0.92 2.38 -7.20
CA TRP A 252 2.23 2.74 -6.69
C TRP A 252 3.29 2.77 -7.80
N GLY A 253 4.16 3.78 -7.76
CA GLY A 253 5.11 4.10 -8.83
C GLY A 253 6.45 3.34 -8.78
N GLY A 254 6.60 2.41 -7.84
CA GLY A 254 7.82 1.60 -7.64
C GLY A 254 8.64 2.01 -6.41
N GLU A 255 9.43 1.06 -5.94
CA GLU A 255 10.13 1.12 -4.66
C GLU A 255 11.51 1.72 -4.83
N ARG A 256 11.79 2.77 -4.06
CA ARG A 256 13.14 3.28 -3.90
C ARG A 256 13.57 3.03 -2.47
N LEU A 257 14.64 2.26 -2.30
CA LEU A 257 15.24 2.08 -0.98
C LEU A 257 15.83 3.41 -0.50
N PRO A 258 15.92 3.63 0.83
CA PRO A 258 16.56 4.80 1.40
C PRO A 258 17.97 5.06 0.85
N ASP A 259 18.46 6.29 1.06
CA ASP A 259 19.86 6.61 0.75
C ASP A 259 20.79 5.80 1.66
N GLY A 260 21.95 5.39 1.14
CA GLY A 260 22.96 4.64 1.90
C GLY A 260 22.71 3.13 2.08
N VAL A 261 21.60 2.59 1.58
CA VAL A 261 21.30 1.16 1.65
C VAL A 261 21.03 0.54 0.28
N GLY A 262 21.20 -0.78 0.19
CA GLY A 262 20.88 -1.55 -1.02
C GLY A 262 20.79 -3.04 -0.77
N ILE A 263 20.11 -3.76 -1.65
CA ILE A 263 20.01 -5.22 -1.60
C ILE A 263 21.14 -5.82 -2.46
N PRO A 264 22.04 -6.64 -1.91
CA PRO A 264 23.19 -7.14 -2.66
C PRO A 264 22.75 -8.17 -3.72
N LEU A 265 23.28 -8.03 -4.94
CA LEU A 265 23.14 -8.95 -6.06
C LEU A 265 24.54 -9.36 -6.52
N ALA A 266 24.88 -10.63 -6.43
CA ALA A 266 26.16 -11.13 -6.94
C ALA A 266 26.16 -11.20 -8.48
N ALA A 267 27.33 -11.15 -9.10
CA ALA A 267 27.50 -11.46 -10.52
C ALA A 267 26.83 -12.81 -10.87
N GLY A 268 26.11 -12.85 -11.99
CA GLY A 268 25.33 -14.03 -12.41
C GLY A 268 24.00 -14.25 -11.68
N THR A 269 23.62 -13.37 -10.75
CA THR A 269 22.29 -13.39 -10.12
C THR A 269 21.20 -13.29 -11.18
N GLN A 270 20.17 -14.13 -11.06
CA GLN A 270 18.95 -14.02 -11.85
C GLN A 270 17.78 -13.57 -10.95
N ILE A 271 16.69 -13.13 -11.56
CA ILE A 271 15.49 -12.66 -10.86
C ILE A 271 14.33 -13.57 -11.20
N VAL A 272 13.57 -13.98 -10.19
CA VAL A 272 12.23 -14.53 -10.41
C VAL A 272 11.22 -13.42 -10.24
N MET A 273 10.45 -13.15 -11.28
CA MET A 273 9.28 -12.27 -11.24
C MET A 273 8.05 -13.14 -11.00
N GLN A 274 7.53 -13.12 -9.79
CA GLN A 274 6.22 -13.69 -9.48
C GLN A 274 5.15 -12.65 -9.82
N VAL A 275 4.21 -13.04 -10.66
CA VAL A 275 3.04 -12.24 -11.02
C VAL A 275 1.81 -12.93 -10.46
N HIS A 276 1.06 -12.21 -9.64
CA HIS A 276 -0.27 -12.62 -9.22
C HIS A 276 -1.30 -11.99 -10.15
N TYR A 277 -1.99 -12.84 -10.92
CA TYR A 277 -3.09 -12.43 -11.77
C TYR A 277 -4.42 -12.66 -11.08
N ASN A 278 -5.26 -11.62 -11.04
CA ASN A 278 -6.66 -11.73 -10.66
C ASN A 278 -7.53 -11.79 -11.92
N LEU A 279 -8.22 -12.92 -12.14
CA LEU A 279 -8.96 -13.21 -13.36
C LEU A 279 -10.45 -12.81 -13.30
N LEU A 280 -10.86 -12.05 -12.29
CA LEU A 280 -12.22 -11.48 -12.23
C LEU A 280 -12.49 -10.52 -13.41
N ASN A 281 -11.45 -9.91 -13.97
CA ASN A 281 -11.52 -8.96 -15.08
C ASN A 281 -11.22 -9.59 -16.45
N GLY A 282 -11.23 -10.92 -16.54
CA GLY A 282 -11.01 -11.66 -17.80
C GLY A 282 -9.63 -12.30 -17.91
N ARG A 283 -9.24 -12.62 -19.14
CA ARG A 283 -8.00 -13.37 -19.45
C ARG A 283 -7.39 -12.78 -20.72
N GLN A 284 -6.18 -12.25 -20.61
CA GLN A 284 -5.43 -11.66 -21.72
C GLN A 284 -3.94 -12.01 -21.56
N PRO A 285 -3.18 -12.15 -22.66
CA PRO A 285 -1.73 -12.35 -22.58
C PRO A 285 -1.05 -11.15 -21.89
N ASP A 286 -0.21 -11.44 -20.90
CA ASP A 286 0.61 -10.48 -20.18
C ASP A 286 2.09 -10.64 -20.53
N ARG A 287 2.81 -9.51 -20.52
CA ARG A 287 4.27 -9.45 -20.67
C ARG A 287 4.83 -8.31 -19.84
N SER A 288 4.73 -8.47 -18.53
CA SER A 288 5.21 -7.52 -17.54
C SER A 288 6.73 -7.32 -17.59
N LYS A 289 7.18 -6.13 -17.18
CA LYS A 289 8.58 -5.71 -17.12
C LYS A 289 8.91 -5.10 -15.77
N ALA A 290 10.19 -5.09 -15.44
CA ALA A 290 10.74 -4.40 -14.28
C ALA A 290 11.94 -3.53 -14.69
N MET A 291 12.01 -2.33 -14.15
CA MET A 291 13.16 -1.43 -14.25
C MET A 291 13.89 -1.47 -12.90
N LEU A 292 15.07 -2.08 -12.89
CA LEU A 292 15.90 -2.24 -11.71
C LEU A 292 16.90 -1.08 -11.65
N THR A 293 16.88 -0.30 -10.58
CA THR A 293 17.92 0.70 -10.33
C THR A 293 19.07 0.05 -9.57
N LEU A 294 20.26 0.08 -10.16
CA LEU A 294 21.43 -0.65 -9.70
C LEU A 294 22.57 0.33 -9.37
N ALA A 295 23.17 0.17 -8.20
CA ALA A 295 24.45 0.77 -7.84
C ALA A 295 25.59 -0.27 -8.02
N PRO A 296 26.85 0.17 -8.26
CA PRO A 296 27.99 -0.73 -8.36
C PRO A 296 28.20 -1.54 -7.07
N GLY A 297 28.68 -2.79 -7.16
CA GLY A 297 28.96 -3.62 -5.98
C GLY A 297 30.03 -3.06 -5.05
N ALA A 298 30.92 -2.20 -5.57
CA ALA A 298 31.91 -1.46 -4.79
C ALA A 298 31.34 -0.23 -4.05
N ALA A 299 30.05 0.08 -4.22
CA ALA A 299 29.42 1.20 -3.52
C ALA A 299 29.38 0.94 -2.00
N ALA A 300 29.63 1.99 -1.22
CA ALA A 300 29.55 1.95 0.24
C ALA A 300 28.09 1.98 0.71
N LEU A 301 27.36 0.88 0.47
CA LEU A 301 25.97 0.70 0.87
C LEU A 301 25.83 -0.36 1.96
N THR A 302 24.96 -0.09 2.93
CA THR A 302 24.59 -1.08 3.94
C THR A 302 23.59 -2.08 3.33
N LYS A 303 23.82 -3.36 3.57
CA LYS A 303 23.00 -4.47 3.05
C LYS A 303 21.63 -4.49 3.72
N VAL A 304 20.57 -4.25 2.95
CA VAL A 304 19.18 -4.44 3.37
C VAL A 304 18.65 -5.78 2.90
N GLU A 305 17.75 -6.35 3.69
CA GLU A 305 16.97 -7.54 3.36
C GLU A 305 15.50 -7.38 3.78
N THR A 306 14.64 -8.17 3.15
CA THR A 306 13.21 -8.21 3.45
C THR A 306 12.93 -9.33 4.44
N SER A 307 12.37 -8.97 5.60
CA SER A 307 11.96 -9.90 6.65
C SER A 307 10.45 -10.00 6.73
N LEU A 308 9.93 -11.23 6.84
CA LEU A 308 8.50 -11.51 6.89
C LEU A 308 8.04 -11.89 8.29
N TYR A 309 6.89 -11.32 8.69
CA TYR A 309 6.26 -11.53 9.98
C TYR A 309 4.79 -11.95 9.76
N PRO A 310 4.56 -13.18 9.28
CA PRO A 310 3.21 -13.72 9.14
C PRO A 310 2.60 -14.03 10.52
N ALA A 311 1.32 -13.76 10.67
CA ALA A 311 0.50 -14.19 11.81
C ALA A 311 -0.61 -15.15 11.37
N PRO A 312 -1.07 -16.08 12.24
CA PRO A 312 -2.09 -17.05 11.87
C PRO A 312 -3.42 -16.38 11.54
N VAL A 313 -4.20 -17.01 10.66
CA VAL A 313 -5.60 -16.64 10.38
C VAL A 313 -6.46 -17.83 10.76
N GLU A 314 -7.45 -17.61 11.61
CA GLU A 314 -8.39 -18.61 12.10
C GLU A 314 -9.77 -17.95 12.30
N VAL A 315 -10.40 -17.58 11.18
CA VAL A 315 -11.65 -16.82 11.16
C VAL A 315 -12.80 -17.75 10.79
N PRO A 316 -13.74 -18.04 11.70
CA PRO A 316 -14.89 -18.87 11.39
C PRO A 316 -15.84 -18.16 10.40
N CYS A 317 -16.68 -18.96 9.73
CA CYS A 317 -17.84 -18.40 9.02
C CYS A 317 -18.69 -17.53 9.98
N ALA A 318 -19.27 -16.46 9.44
CA ALA A 318 -20.12 -15.57 10.22
C ALA A 318 -21.40 -16.28 10.68
N ALA A 319 -22.06 -15.76 11.71
CA ALA A 319 -23.33 -16.29 12.17
C ALA A 319 -24.35 -16.30 11.01
N GLY A 320 -24.94 -17.47 10.73
CA GLY A 320 -25.89 -17.67 9.63
C GLY A 320 -25.27 -18.02 8.28
N GLU A 321 -23.94 -17.92 8.12
CA GLU A 321 -23.26 -18.47 6.96
C GLU A 321 -23.19 -20.01 7.04
N THR A 322 -23.50 -20.68 5.93
CA THR A 322 -23.41 -22.15 5.82
C THR A 322 -22.72 -22.55 4.51
N GLY A 323 -22.01 -23.67 4.52
CA GLY A 323 -21.30 -24.19 3.36
C GLY A 323 -20.29 -25.27 3.75
N ALA A 324 -19.92 -26.11 2.78
CA ALA A 324 -18.99 -27.22 3.02
C ALA A 324 -17.61 -26.76 3.53
N LEU A 325 -17.18 -25.54 3.16
CA LEU A 325 -15.92 -24.96 3.60
C LEU A 325 -16.03 -24.13 4.89
N CYS A 326 -17.20 -24.08 5.55
CA CYS A 326 -17.31 -23.48 6.89
C CYS A 326 -16.72 -24.37 7.99
N ASP A 327 -16.43 -25.64 7.69
CA ASP A 327 -15.61 -26.49 8.54
C ASP A 327 -14.12 -26.16 8.35
N ARG A 328 -13.39 -26.05 9.47
CA ARG A 328 -11.96 -25.72 9.47
C ARG A 328 -11.11 -26.79 8.78
N GLY A 329 -11.40 -28.07 9.04
CA GLY A 329 -10.68 -29.18 8.43
C GLY A 329 -10.86 -29.21 6.91
N ALA A 330 -12.08 -28.97 6.45
CA ALA A 330 -12.40 -28.83 5.03
C ALA A 330 -11.69 -27.63 4.39
N ALA A 331 -11.60 -26.48 5.07
CA ALA A 331 -10.86 -25.31 4.58
C ALA A 331 -9.34 -25.58 4.45
N ILE A 332 -8.72 -26.24 5.44
CA ILE A 332 -7.32 -26.68 5.36
C ILE A 332 -7.14 -27.68 4.20
N GLY A 333 -8.04 -28.65 4.07
CA GLY A 333 -8.02 -29.62 2.97
C GLY A 333 -8.16 -28.96 1.59
N ASP A 334 -8.97 -27.91 1.47
CA ASP A 334 -9.07 -27.10 0.25
C ASP A 334 -7.76 -26.34 -0.05
N GLY A 335 -7.14 -25.74 0.97
CA GLY A 335 -5.83 -25.10 0.85
C GLY A 335 -4.73 -26.07 0.39
N LEU A 336 -4.69 -27.30 0.93
CA LEU A 336 -3.76 -28.34 0.50
C LEU A 336 -3.98 -28.75 -0.97
N ARG A 337 -5.23 -28.86 -1.41
CA ARG A 337 -5.55 -29.17 -2.81
C ARG A 337 -5.13 -28.05 -3.77
N LYS A 338 -5.28 -26.78 -3.36
CA LYS A 338 -4.94 -25.61 -4.18
C LYS A 338 -3.44 -25.29 -4.20
N TYR A 339 -2.78 -25.36 -3.06
CA TYR A 339 -1.44 -24.81 -2.87
C TYR A 339 -0.36 -25.87 -2.59
N GLY A 340 -0.74 -27.15 -2.54
CA GLY A 340 0.19 -28.24 -2.22
C GLY A 340 0.83 -28.03 -0.85
N ALA A 341 2.16 -28.05 -0.79
CA ALA A 341 2.91 -27.87 0.45
C ALA A 341 2.63 -26.51 1.14
N ALA A 342 2.30 -25.46 0.39
CA ALA A 342 1.94 -24.15 0.98
C ALA A 342 0.64 -24.21 1.79
N GLY A 343 -0.24 -25.20 1.54
CA GLY A 343 -1.44 -25.43 2.35
C GLY A 343 -1.16 -25.86 3.80
N PHE A 344 0.09 -26.20 4.15
CA PHE A 344 0.50 -26.47 5.53
C PHE A 344 0.94 -25.22 6.32
N VAL A 345 1.08 -24.06 5.66
CA VAL A 345 1.47 -22.79 6.30
C VAL A 345 0.59 -22.44 7.51
N PRO A 346 -0.77 -22.56 7.46
CA PRO A 346 -1.61 -22.29 8.63
C PRO A 346 -1.15 -23.02 9.91
N LEU A 347 -0.86 -24.32 9.81
CA LEU A 347 -0.45 -25.13 10.96
C LEU A 347 0.94 -24.71 11.47
N GLY A 348 1.86 -24.44 10.55
CA GLY A 348 3.20 -23.96 10.88
C GLY A 348 3.18 -22.60 11.59
N LEU A 349 2.29 -21.70 11.17
CA LEU A 349 2.14 -20.38 11.80
C LEU A 349 1.56 -20.47 13.20
N LEU A 350 0.57 -21.34 13.44
CA LEU A 350 0.05 -21.58 14.79
C LEU A 350 1.19 -21.98 15.74
N TYR A 351 1.99 -22.96 15.34
CA TYR A 351 3.15 -23.41 16.11
C TYR A 351 4.18 -22.30 16.32
N LEU A 352 4.57 -21.60 15.23
CA LEU A 352 5.56 -20.51 15.27
C LEU A 352 5.16 -19.38 16.22
N CYS A 353 3.85 -19.09 16.30
CA CYS A 353 3.29 -18.01 17.11
C CYS A 353 2.81 -18.49 18.49
N GLY A 354 3.21 -19.70 18.92
CA GLY A 354 2.90 -20.24 20.25
C GLY A 354 1.42 -20.51 20.49
N LYS A 355 0.63 -20.76 19.44
CA LYS A 355 -0.80 -21.09 19.52
C LYS A 355 -1.01 -22.60 19.48
N ASP A 356 -2.10 -23.06 20.08
CA ASP A 356 -2.52 -24.46 19.99
C ASP A 356 -2.89 -24.82 18.55
N VAL A 357 -2.34 -25.92 18.01
CA VAL A 357 -2.55 -26.33 16.62
C VAL A 357 -3.88 -27.09 16.44
N GLN A 358 -4.35 -27.77 17.49
CA GLN A 358 -5.58 -28.58 17.49
C GLN A 358 -6.80 -27.74 17.85
N ALA A 359 -6.65 -26.82 18.80
CA ALA A 359 -7.68 -25.91 19.28
C ALA A 359 -7.20 -24.45 19.20
N PRO A 360 -6.93 -23.91 17.99
CA PRO A 360 -6.41 -22.57 17.86
C PRO A 360 -7.39 -21.52 18.35
N PRO A 361 -6.91 -20.36 18.84
CA PRO A 361 -7.77 -19.20 19.06
C PRO A 361 -8.45 -18.79 17.75
N THR A 362 -9.77 -18.69 17.76
CA THR A 362 -10.58 -18.28 16.61
C THR A 362 -11.24 -16.94 16.85
N GLY A 363 -11.50 -16.18 15.79
CA GLY A 363 -12.19 -14.90 15.89
C GLY A 363 -11.91 -13.98 14.71
N LEU A 364 -12.39 -12.74 14.82
CA LEU A 364 -12.16 -11.69 13.82
C LEU A 364 -10.84 -10.95 14.01
N SER A 365 -9.95 -11.43 14.86
CA SER A 365 -8.63 -10.85 15.08
C SER A 365 -7.59 -11.91 15.39
N SER A 366 -6.34 -11.61 15.03
CA SER A 366 -5.19 -12.46 15.34
C SER A 366 -3.93 -11.62 15.42
N SER A 367 -2.94 -12.16 16.12
CA SER A 367 -1.61 -11.57 16.21
C SER A 367 -0.53 -12.62 16.38
N CYS A 368 0.71 -12.23 16.08
CA CYS A 368 1.90 -13.04 16.30
C CYS A 368 3.09 -12.17 16.75
N ASP A 369 3.79 -12.64 17.77
CA ASP A 369 5.00 -12.00 18.31
C ASP A 369 6.23 -12.78 17.87
N ARG A 370 7.24 -12.06 17.37
CA ARG A 370 8.53 -12.64 17.01
C ARG A 370 9.67 -11.74 17.47
N SER A 371 10.64 -12.32 18.18
CA SER A 371 11.81 -11.57 18.65
C SER A 371 12.92 -11.50 17.60
N PHE A 372 13.59 -10.36 17.50
CA PHE A 372 14.83 -10.22 16.76
C PHE A 372 15.95 -11.03 17.41
N LYS A 373 16.72 -11.76 16.59
CA LYS A 373 17.86 -12.56 17.06
C LYS A 373 19.16 -11.75 17.14
N THR A 374 19.24 -10.66 16.40
CA THR A 374 20.40 -9.77 16.32
C THR A 374 19.94 -8.32 16.36
N PRO A 375 20.81 -7.37 16.73
CA PRO A 375 20.53 -5.96 16.51
C PRO A 375 20.10 -5.73 15.06
N THR A 376 19.01 -4.97 14.90
CA THR A 376 18.32 -4.78 13.63
C THR A 376 17.97 -3.31 13.46
N THR A 377 18.18 -2.75 12.27
CA THR A 377 17.65 -1.42 11.91
C THR A 377 16.56 -1.58 10.88
N ILE A 378 15.39 -0.99 11.13
CA ILE A 378 14.18 -1.08 10.32
C ILE A 378 14.04 0.21 9.51
N TYR A 379 13.96 0.06 8.19
CA TYR A 379 13.91 1.17 7.23
C TYR A 379 12.55 1.33 6.57
N GLY A 380 11.84 0.22 6.38
CA GLY A 380 10.54 0.19 5.73
C GLY A 380 9.63 -0.86 6.35
N VAL A 381 8.33 -0.62 6.25
CA VAL A 381 7.29 -1.50 6.80
C VAL A 381 6.12 -1.59 5.84
N ALA A 382 5.55 -2.78 5.68
CA ALA A 382 4.31 -3.00 4.94
C ALA A 382 3.36 -3.90 5.72
N GLY A 383 2.08 -3.76 5.40
CA GLY A 383 1.04 -4.71 5.77
C GLY A 383 0.48 -5.37 4.53
N HIS A 384 0.08 -6.63 4.64
CA HIS A 384 -0.58 -7.39 3.58
C HIS A 384 -1.68 -8.28 4.15
N MET A 385 -2.88 -8.12 3.59
CA MET A 385 -4.09 -8.90 3.86
C MET A 385 -4.92 -9.02 2.58
N HIS A 386 -5.98 -9.83 2.59
CA HIS A 386 -6.85 -10.01 1.43
C HIS A 386 -8.16 -9.21 1.54
N LEU A 387 -9.22 -9.67 0.85
CA LEU A 387 -10.45 -8.92 0.61
C LEU A 387 -11.27 -8.62 1.87
N LEU A 388 -11.20 -9.48 2.88
CA LEU A 388 -11.96 -9.38 4.12
C LEU A 388 -11.15 -8.73 5.25
N GLY A 389 -9.89 -8.37 5.01
CA GLY A 389 -9.08 -7.60 5.93
C GLY A 389 -9.74 -6.27 6.30
N GLN A 390 -9.65 -5.90 7.58
CA GLN A 390 -10.26 -4.68 8.14
C GLN A 390 -9.20 -3.71 8.65
N SER A 391 -8.21 -4.20 9.40
CA SER A 391 -7.06 -3.40 9.84
C SER A 391 -5.82 -4.27 10.04
N ILE A 392 -4.65 -3.64 9.95
CA ILE A 392 -3.37 -4.25 10.27
C ILE A 392 -2.48 -3.28 11.02
N THR A 393 -1.80 -3.77 12.06
CA THR A 393 -0.83 -3.01 12.86
C THR A 393 0.46 -3.80 12.98
N VAL A 394 1.60 -3.11 12.87
CA VAL A 394 2.94 -3.65 13.13
C VAL A 394 3.57 -2.81 14.24
N GLU A 395 3.92 -3.46 15.35
CA GLU A 395 4.42 -2.80 16.56
C GLU A 395 5.76 -3.40 16.98
N LEU A 396 6.63 -2.55 17.55
CA LEU A 396 7.85 -2.94 18.24
C LEU A 396 7.62 -2.85 19.75
N ASN A 397 8.02 -3.90 20.47
CA ASN A 397 7.94 -4.04 21.93
C ASN A 397 6.57 -3.67 22.54
N PRO A 398 5.44 -4.18 21.99
CA PRO A 398 4.10 -3.83 22.47
C PRO A 398 3.92 -4.18 23.95
N GLY A 399 3.20 -3.32 24.68
CA GLY A 399 2.96 -3.50 26.12
C GLY A 399 4.16 -3.19 27.03
N THR A 400 5.26 -2.68 26.48
CA THR A 400 6.42 -2.23 27.26
C THR A 400 6.54 -0.69 27.25
N PRO A 401 7.35 -0.08 28.13
CA PRO A 401 7.67 1.35 28.06
C PRO A 401 8.36 1.78 26.75
N SER A 402 8.93 0.82 26.00
CA SER A 402 9.58 1.05 24.71
C SER A 402 8.68 0.79 23.50
N ALA A 403 7.38 0.57 23.73
CA ALA A 403 6.42 0.28 22.68
C ALA A 403 6.41 1.36 21.59
N ARG A 404 6.45 0.94 20.33
CA ARG A 404 6.42 1.83 19.17
C ARG A 404 5.62 1.23 18.04
N THR A 405 4.65 1.99 17.52
CA THR A 405 3.98 1.63 16.27
C THR A 405 4.91 1.87 15.09
N LEU A 406 5.09 0.84 14.26
CA LEU A 406 5.82 0.93 12.99
C LEU A 406 4.84 1.19 11.84
N LEU A 407 3.67 0.56 11.87
CA LEU A 407 2.59 0.74 10.91
C LEU A 407 1.24 0.54 11.59
N ASP A 408 0.28 1.40 11.28
CA ASP A 408 -1.12 1.27 11.68
C ASP A 408 -2.00 1.62 10.48
N ILE A 409 -2.70 0.63 9.91
CA ILE A 409 -3.68 0.81 8.84
C ILE A 409 -5.05 0.47 9.44
N PRO A 410 -5.84 1.46 9.88
CA PRO A 410 -7.13 1.23 10.55
C PRO A 410 -8.27 0.90 9.57
N ARG A 411 -8.07 1.15 8.28
CA ARG A 411 -9.02 0.84 7.20
C ARG A 411 -8.26 0.18 6.05
N TRP A 412 -8.17 -1.14 6.11
CA TRP A 412 -7.55 -1.94 5.07
C TRP A 412 -8.33 -1.83 3.76
N ASP A 413 -7.58 -1.66 2.67
CA ASP A 413 -8.08 -1.74 1.30
C ASP A 413 -7.14 -2.65 0.50
N PHE A 414 -7.69 -3.74 -0.02
CA PHE A 414 -6.98 -4.76 -0.76
C PHE A 414 -6.23 -4.20 -1.98
N HIS A 415 -6.66 -3.08 -2.56
CA HIS A 415 -6.00 -2.48 -3.71
C HIS A 415 -4.84 -1.54 -3.34
N TRP A 416 -4.65 -1.23 -2.06
CA TRP A 416 -3.62 -0.29 -1.59
C TRP A 416 -2.56 -0.97 -0.74
N GLN A 417 -1.61 -1.61 -1.41
CA GLN A 417 -0.55 -2.37 -0.76
C GLN A 417 0.81 -1.85 -1.19
N THR A 418 1.61 -1.40 -0.21
CA THR A 418 2.95 -0.87 -0.47
C THR A 418 3.80 -0.98 0.79
N VAL A 419 5.11 -0.97 0.60
CA VAL A 419 6.05 -0.66 1.66
C VAL A 419 6.04 0.86 1.90
N TYR A 420 6.03 1.24 3.17
CA TYR A 420 6.17 2.60 3.64
C TYR A 420 7.57 2.77 4.24
N THR A 421 8.38 3.61 3.61
CA THR A 421 9.72 3.95 4.10
C THR A 421 9.61 4.89 5.30
N LEU A 422 10.14 4.49 6.44
CA LEU A 422 10.16 5.30 7.66
C LEU A 422 11.00 6.55 7.42
N ALA A 423 10.49 7.71 7.81
CA ALA A 423 11.26 8.96 7.71
C ALA A 423 12.51 8.93 8.60
N GLU A 424 12.44 8.17 9.70
CA GLU A 424 13.56 7.88 10.59
C GLU A 424 13.64 6.37 10.80
N PRO A 425 14.76 5.71 10.41
CA PRO A 425 14.95 4.29 10.66
C PRO A 425 14.87 3.96 12.16
N VAL A 426 14.23 2.85 12.50
CA VAL A 426 14.04 2.41 13.90
C VAL A 426 15.05 1.32 14.25
N LYS A 427 15.82 1.51 15.31
CA LYS A 427 16.74 0.49 15.84
C LYS A 427 15.99 -0.43 16.81
N ALA A 428 16.26 -1.72 16.70
CA ALA A 428 15.82 -2.75 17.62
C ALA A 428 17.02 -3.57 18.11
N ALA A 429 17.05 -3.88 19.40
CA ALA A 429 18.04 -4.74 20.02
C ALA A 429 17.73 -6.22 19.75
N ALA A 430 18.72 -7.09 19.96
CA ALA A 430 18.43 -8.52 20.07
C ALA A 430 17.49 -8.77 21.26
N GLY A 431 16.44 -9.55 21.05
CA GLY A 431 15.39 -9.80 22.04
C GLY A 431 14.16 -8.90 21.92
N ASP A 432 14.28 -7.74 21.28
CA ASP A 432 13.10 -6.89 20.98
C ASP A 432 12.08 -7.66 20.15
N VAL A 433 10.80 -7.41 20.41
CA VAL A 433 9.66 -8.16 19.88
C VAL A 433 8.94 -7.33 18.83
N VAL A 434 8.75 -7.89 17.63
CA VAL A 434 7.80 -7.37 16.65
C VAL A 434 6.49 -8.13 16.78
N ARG A 435 5.39 -7.39 16.88
CA ARG A 435 4.03 -7.92 16.79
C ARG A 435 3.38 -7.48 15.50
N VAL A 436 2.78 -8.44 14.80
CA VAL A 436 1.83 -8.17 13.71
C VAL A 436 0.45 -8.54 14.22
N SER A 437 -0.50 -7.63 14.07
CA SER A 437 -1.90 -7.79 14.48
C SER A 437 -2.81 -7.46 13.31
N CYS A 438 -3.82 -8.29 13.07
CA CYS A 438 -4.82 -8.05 12.03
C CYS A 438 -6.23 -8.24 12.56
N THR A 439 -7.18 -7.55 11.92
CA THR A 439 -8.62 -7.77 12.10
C THR A 439 -9.31 -7.98 10.77
N TRP A 440 -10.41 -8.72 10.78
CA TRP A 440 -11.23 -9.03 9.61
C TRP A 440 -12.67 -8.60 9.79
N ASP A 441 -13.32 -8.27 8.67
CA ASP A 441 -14.75 -8.01 8.58
C ASP A 441 -15.37 -8.94 7.54
N THR A 442 -15.97 -10.03 8.02
CA THR A 442 -16.62 -11.02 7.17
C THR A 442 -17.87 -10.49 6.48
N THR A 443 -18.45 -9.36 6.93
CA THR A 443 -19.62 -8.75 6.29
C THR A 443 -19.30 -8.22 4.90
N LYS A 444 -18.03 -7.87 4.64
CA LYS A 444 -17.53 -7.46 3.31
C LYS A 444 -17.78 -8.52 2.24
N ARG A 445 -17.84 -9.81 2.63
CA ARG A 445 -18.08 -10.93 1.71
C ARG A 445 -19.36 -10.75 0.90
N ALA A 446 -20.41 -10.16 1.48
CA ALA A 446 -21.69 -9.97 0.82
C ALA A 446 -21.63 -9.04 -0.41
N ALA A 447 -20.66 -8.11 -0.44
CA ALA A 447 -20.42 -7.19 -1.55
C ALA A 447 -19.51 -7.76 -2.65
N LEU A 448 -18.90 -8.92 -2.41
CA LEU A 448 -18.05 -9.61 -3.39
C LEU A 448 -18.89 -10.36 -4.43
N THR A 449 -18.28 -10.68 -5.56
CA THR A 449 -18.92 -11.37 -6.69
C THR A 449 -18.31 -12.74 -6.95
N GLY A 450 -19.08 -13.62 -7.60
CA GLY A 450 -18.60 -14.95 -8.00
C GLY A 450 -18.14 -15.81 -6.81
N PRO A 451 -17.06 -16.62 -6.97
CA PRO A 451 -16.52 -17.47 -5.92
C PRO A 451 -16.08 -16.72 -4.65
N ALA A 452 -15.77 -15.43 -4.76
CA ALA A 452 -15.36 -14.61 -3.61
C ALA A 452 -16.51 -14.37 -2.61
N ARG A 453 -17.76 -14.55 -3.04
CA ARG A 453 -18.95 -14.45 -2.17
C ARG A 453 -19.20 -15.73 -1.36
N THR A 454 -18.57 -16.85 -1.70
CA THR A 454 -18.84 -18.16 -1.08
C THR A 454 -18.39 -18.15 0.39
N PRO A 455 -19.28 -18.48 1.34
CA PRO A 455 -18.90 -18.63 2.73
C PRO A 455 -17.88 -19.76 2.93
N LYS A 456 -16.83 -19.46 3.71
CA LYS A 456 -15.82 -20.41 4.14
C LYS A 456 -15.11 -19.92 5.40
N TYR A 457 -14.64 -20.89 6.18
CA TYR A 457 -13.68 -20.69 7.25
C TYR A 457 -12.37 -20.16 6.62
N LEU A 458 -11.83 -19.08 7.15
CA LEU A 458 -10.60 -18.48 6.63
C LEU A 458 -9.42 -18.96 7.45
N VAL A 459 -8.48 -19.60 6.75
CA VAL A 459 -7.13 -19.89 7.22
C VAL A 459 -6.13 -19.11 6.38
N TRP A 460 -4.86 -19.09 6.80
CA TRP A 460 -3.81 -18.49 5.99
C TRP A 460 -3.79 -19.14 4.60
N GLY A 461 -3.88 -18.34 3.54
CA GLY A 461 -3.88 -18.86 2.18
C GLY A 461 -3.44 -17.83 1.17
N GLU A 462 -3.07 -18.32 0.00
CA GLU A 462 -2.45 -17.52 -1.05
C GLU A 462 -3.50 -16.88 -1.97
N GLY A 463 -4.68 -17.47 -2.10
CA GLY A 463 -5.72 -16.95 -2.99
C GLY A 463 -6.35 -15.67 -2.46
N THR A 464 -6.77 -14.79 -3.37
CA THR A 464 -7.48 -13.52 -3.08
C THR A 464 -8.73 -13.74 -2.22
N THR A 465 -9.34 -14.93 -2.30
CA THR A 465 -10.53 -15.29 -1.50
C THR A 465 -10.18 -15.94 -0.16
N ASP A 466 -8.94 -16.40 0.04
CA ASP A 466 -8.42 -16.77 1.37
C ASP A 466 -8.01 -15.50 2.12
N GLU A 467 -7.30 -15.63 3.24
CA GLU A 467 -6.79 -14.46 3.98
C GLU A 467 -5.32 -14.62 4.37
N MET A 468 -4.69 -13.47 4.59
CA MET A 468 -3.34 -13.36 5.17
C MET A 468 -3.32 -12.29 6.27
N CYS A 469 -2.34 -12.42 7.17
CA CYS A 469 -1.97 -11.38 8.13
C CYS A 469 -0.47 -11.21 8.13
N LEU A 470 0.07 -10.44 7.19
CA LEU A 470 1.50 -10.36 6.95
C LEU A 470 2.04 -8.95 7.24
N GLY A 471 2.96 -8.86 8.19
CA GLY A 471 3.87 -7.71 8.30
C GLY A 471 5.14 -7.98 7.50
N VAL A 472 5.64 -6.96 6.81
CA VAL A 472 6.91 -7.01 6.07
C VAL A 472 7.80 -5.89 6.56
N LEU A 473 9.06 -6.20 6.88
CA LEU A 473 10.07 -5.21 7.28
C LEU A 473 11.25 -5.22 6.32
N GLN A 474 11.69 -4.05 5.89
CA GLN A 474 13.00 -3.87 5.25
C GLN A 474 14.03 -3.51 6.30
N VAL A 475 15.02 -4.38 6.48
CA VAL A 475 15.93 -4.30 7.62
C VAL A 475 17.40 -4.47 7.23
N THR A 476 18.29 -3.95 8.07
CA THR A 476 19.69 -4.36 8.12
C THR A 476 19.91 -5.14 9.41
N ARG A 477 20.75 -6.17 9.37
CA ARG A 477 21.12 -6.97 10.55
C ARG A 477 22.60 -6.82 10.86
N GLY A 478 22.90 -6.77 12.15
CA GLY A 478 24.24 -6.41 12.62
C GLY A 478 24.40 -4.89 12.72
N GLY A 479 25.05 -4.44 13.79
CA GLY A 479 25.40 -3.05 14.04
C GLY A 479 26.80 -2.73 13.56
#